data_AF-A0A952R523-F1
#
_entry.id   AF-A0A952R523-F1
#
_cell.length_a   1.000
_cell.length_b   1.000
_cell.length_c   1.000
_cell.angle_alpha   90.00
_cell.angle_beta   90.00
_cell.angle_gamma   90.00
#
_symmetry.space_group_name_H-M   'P 1'
#
loop_
_entity.id
_entity.type
_entity.pdbx_description
1 polymer ?
#
loop_
_entity_poly.entity_id
_entity_poly.type
_entity_poly.pdbx_seq_one_letter_code
_entity_poly.pdbx_strand_id
1 'polypeptide(L)'
;ARFKAQLVVAFAGRVAEKRVTGTISSGASNDLKQATELAKQMVLDMGMGEREYVAWGSDQGPIFLGGEISRRKDFSEETARELEQQVDEILAGSYKQTETLIGENWTAVEAVAEALLQRETLDGKLVQRAYQLAQEGTPVEEIIETIVEASQQAERRLQEQEERERRAAEEERKRKSAEAGRGGGVTVEPQVRQEQPRPAREPGA
;
A
#
# COMPACT_ATOMS: atom_id res chain seq x y z
N ALA A 1 -3.73 -22.45 -1.74
CA ALA A 1 -2.51 -21.77 -2.23
C ALA A 1 -2.37 -20.34 -1.67
N ARG A 2 -3.33 -19.43 -1.90
CA ARG A 2 -3.24 -18.01 -1.49
C ARG A 2 -2.98 -17.78 0.01
N PHE A 3 -3.73 -18.43 0.90
CA PHE A 3 -3.60 -18.17 2.35
C PHE A 3 -2.24 -18.60 2.91
N LYS A 4 -1.71 -19.74 2.47
CA LYS A 4 -0.34 -20.17 2.81
C LYS A 4 0.70 -19.13 2.36
N ALA A 5 0.52 -18.51 1.19
CA ALA A 5 1.39 -17.42 0.75
C ALA A 5 1.29 -16.16 1.64
N GLN A 6 0.11 -15.84 2.16
CA GLN A 6 -0.05 -14.74 3.12
C GLN A 6 0.67 -15.02 4.44
N LEU A 7 0.60 -16.26 4.94
CA LEU A 7 1.37 -16.68 6.11
C LEU A 7 2.88 -16.57 5.86
N VAL A 8 3.33 -16.99 4.68
CA VAL A 8 4.74 -16.88 4.29
C VAL A 8 5.23 -15.43 4.34
N VAL A 9 4.44 -14.50 3.79
CA VAL A 9 4.74 -13.05 3.83
C VAL A 9 4.78 -12.53 5.26
N ALA A 10 3.82 -12.91 6.11
CA ALA A 10 3.79 -12.49 7.51
C ALA A 10 5.04 -12.95 8.29
N PHE A 11 5.62 -14.10 7.96
CA PHE A 11 6.84 -14.59 8.60
C PHE A 11 8.13 -14.03 8.00
N ALA A 12 8.11 -13.49 6.77
CA ALA A 12 9.30 -13.13 6.02
C ALA A 12 10.21 -12.14 6.76
N GLY A 13 9.64 -11.07 7.33
CA GLY A 13 10.40 -10.07 8.07
C GLY A 13 11.13 -10.65 9.28
N ARG A 14 10.43 -11.46 10.09
CA ARG A 14 11.02 -12.12 11.26
C ARG A 14 12.11 -13.13 10.88
N VAL A 15 11.90 -13.91 9.82
CA VAL A 15 12.88 -14.88 9.33
C VAL A 15 14.13 -14.17 8.82
N ALA A 16 13.98 -13.09 8.05
CA ALA A 16 15.09 -12.28 7.59
C ALA A 16 15.86 -11.65 8.77
N GLU A 17 15.15 -11.04 9.73
CA GLU A 17 15.75 -10.46 10.94
C GLU A 17 16.53 -11.50 11.75
N LYS A 18 15.94 -12.67 12.00
CA LYS A 18 16.59 -13.75 12.74
C LYS A 18 17.84 -14.25 12.02
N ARG A 19 17.82 -14.32 10.70
CA ARG A 19 18.96 -14.75 9.89
C ARG A 19 20.15 -13.79 10.00
N VAL A 20 19.90 -12.47 10.03
CA VAL A 20 20.97 -11.46 10.14
C VAL A 20 21.45 -11.31 11.59
N THR A 21 20.50 -11.20 12.53
CA THR A 21 20.81 -10.79 13.90
C THR A 21 21.04 -11.97 14.85
N GLY A 22 20.64 -13.18 14.46
CA GLY A 22 20.63 -14.36 15.33
C GLY A 22 19.61 -14.32 16.47
N THR A 23 18.84 -13.24 16.58
CA THR A 23 17.87 -13.01 17.66
C THR A 23 16.51 -12.64 17.09
N ILE A 24 15.55 -12.47 17.97
CA ILE A 24 14.17 -12.19 17.61
C ILE A 24 13.72 -10.93 18.34
N SER A 25 13.18 -9.96 17.61
CA SER A 25 12.59 -8.76 18.16
C SER A 25 11.07 -8.85 18.39
N SER A 26 10.52 -7.83 19.06
CA SER A 26 9.09 -7.60 19.19
C SER A 26 8.44 -6.97 17.96
N GLY A 27 9.22 -6.61 16.92
CA GLY A 27 8.72 -5.89 15.74
C GLY A 27 7.69 -6.68 14.93
N ALA A 28 7.79 -8.01 14.92
CA ALA A 28 6.88 -8.90 14.19
C ALA A 28 5.59 -9.26 14.96
N SER A 29 5.29 -8.62 16.10
CA SER A 29 4.14 -8.97 16.95
C SER A 29 2.80 -8.88 16.20
N ASN A 30 2.64 -7.85 15.36
CA ASN A 30 1.41 -7.68 14.58
C ASN A 30 1.27 -8.75 13.48
N ASP A 31 2.37 -9.12 12.82
CA ASP A 31 2.37 -10.16 11.78
C ASP A 31 2.06 -11.52 12.37
N LEU A 32 2.61 -11.84 13.55
CA LEU A 32 2.30 -13.09 14.28
C LEU A 32 0.82 -13.19 14.65
N LYS A 33 0.21 -12.09 15.11
CA LYS A 33 -1.22 -12.05 15.43
C LYS A 33 -2.07 -12.30 14.19
N GLN A 34 -1.77 -11.59 13.10
CA GLN A 34 -2.47 -11.75 11.82
C GLN A 34 -2.31 -13.16 11.25
N ALA A 35 -1.10 -13.72 11.29
CA ALA A 35 -0.83 -15.07 10.83
C ALA A 35 -1.59 -16.13 11.65
N THR A 36 -1.59 -15.98 12.98
CA THR A 36 -2.31 -16.89 13.89
C THR A 36 -3.82 -16.84 13.65
N GLU A 37 -4.38 -15.64 13.50
CA GLU A 37 -5.82 -15.48 13.24
C GLU A 37 -6.20 -16.05 11.87
N LEU A 38 -5.39 -15.80 10.85
CA LEU A 38 -5.61 -16.38 9.53
C LEU A 38 -5.55 -17.91 9.57
N ALA A 39 -4.58 -18.50 10.27
CA ALA A 39 -4.47 -19.95 10.40
C ALA A 39 -5.67 -20.56 11.16
N LYS A 40 -6.20 -19.86 12.17
CA LYS A 40 -7.44 -20.27 12.84
C LYS A 40 -8.63 -20.25 11.89
N GLN A 41 -8.82 -19.20 11.10
CA GLN A 41 -9.88 -19.13 10.09
C GLN A 41 -9.71 -20.22 9.02
N MET A 42 -8.46 -20.51 8.62
CA MET A 42 -8.15 -21.60 7.70
C MET A 42 -8.66 -22.94 8.21
N VAL A 43 -8.46 -23.25 9.49
CA VAL A 43 -8.89 -24.52 10.09
C VAL A 43 -10.38 -24.51 10.43
N LEU A 44 -10.87 -23.47 11.09
CA LEU A 44 -12.21 -23.43 11.67
C LEU A 44 -13.31 -23.08 10.65
N ASP A 45 -13.03 -22.19 9.71
CA ASP A 45 -14.07 -21.67 8.80
C ASP A 45 -13.94 -22.22 7.39
N MET A 46 -12.71 -22.54 6.96
CA MET A 46 -12.41 -22.86 5.56
C MET A 46 -12.06 -24.33 5.31
N GLY A 47 -12.04 -25.18 6.36
CA GLY A 47 -11.73 -26.60 6.22
C GLY A 47 -10.35 -26.86 5.63
N MET A 48 -9.36 -25.98 5.86
CA MET A 48 -8.02 -26.10 5.30
C MET A 48 -7.03 -26.85 6.21
N GLY A 49 -7.55 -27.50 7.26
CA GLY A 49 -6.84 -28.50 8.05
C GLY A 49 -7.12 -29.92 7.54
N GLU A 50 -6.80 -30.94 8.32
CA GLU A 50 -7.02 -32.34 7.92
C GLU A 50 -8.51 -32.71 7.78
N ARG A 51 -9.40 -31.96 8.47
CA ARG A 51 -10.85 -32.13 8.37
C ARG A 51 -11.43 -31.15 7.34
N GLU A 52 -11.46 -31.58 6.08
CA GLU A 52 -11.80 -30.74 4.93
C GLU A 52 -13.30 -30.41 4.75
N TYR A 53 -14.19 -31.06 5.53
CA TYR A 53 -15.63 -31.08 5.27
C TYR A 53 -16.50 -30.47 6.38
N VAL A 54 -15.91 -29.91 7.44
CA VAL A 54 -16.64 -29.30 8.56
C VAL A 54 -16.10 -27.90 8.85
N ALA A 55 -17.02 -26.93 8.93
CA ALA A 55 -16.74 -25.62 9.51
C ALA A 55 -17.15 -25.63 10.98
N TRP A 56 -16.20 -25.34 11.87
CA TRP A 56 -16.37 -25.28 13.33
C TRP A 56 -16.56 -23.85 13.84
N GLY A 57 -16.25 -22.84 13.03
CA GLY A 57 -16.29 -21.42 13.45
C GLY A 57 -17.62 -20.70 13.20
N SER A 58 -18.70 -21.42 12.86
CA SER A 58 -19.99 -20.80 12.59
C SER A 58 -20.76 -20.47 13.88
N ASP A 59 -20.55 -19.25 14.41
CA ASP A 59 -21.64 -18.38 14.89
C ASP A 59 -21.22 -16.89 14.91
N GLN A 60 -21.40 -16.20 13.78
CA GLN A 60 -21.21 -14.74 13.62
C GLN A 60 -22.57 -14.03 13.72
N GLY A 61 -23.30 -14.24 14.83
CA GLY A 61 -24.49 -13.44 15.15
C GLY A 61 -24.11 -12.04 15.66
N PRO A 62 -24.93 -11.00 15.42
CA PRO A 62 -24.64 -9.65 15.91
C PRO A 62 -24.56 -9.61 17.43
N ILE A 63 -23.43 -9.08 17.94
CA ILE A 63 -23.12 -8.93 19.36
C ILE A 63 -24.04 -7.84 19.96
N PHE A 64 -25.12 -8.23 20.62
CA PHE A 64 -25.87 -7.32 21.48
C PHE A 64 -25.17 -7.18 22.84
N LEU A 65 -25.13 -5.95 23.36
CA LEU A 65 -24.56 -5.59 24.66
C LEU A 65 -25.16 -6.45 25.79
N GLY A 66 -24.38 -7.40 26.32
CA GLY A 66 -24.77 -8.27 27.44
C GLY A 66 -24.43 -9.76 27.32
N GLY A 67 -23.80 -10.21 26.22
CA GLY A 67 -23.50 -11.61 25.98
C GLY A 67 -22.02 -12.01 26.12
N GLU A 68 -21.33 -11.64 27.20
CA GLU A 68 -19.93 -12.06 27.42
C GLU A 68 -19.77 -13.53 27.86
N ILE A 69 -20.83 -14.32 28.01
CA ILE A 69 -20.75 -15.59 28.80
C ILE A 69 -20.89 -16.90 27.99
N SER A 70 -21.32 -16.91 26.72
CA SER A 70 -21.68 -18.20 26.07
C SER A 70 -21.18 -18.39 24.63
N ARG A 71 -19.86 -18.28 24.41
CA ARG A 71 -19.20 -18.88 23.23
C ARG A 71 -18.36 -20.11 23.62
N ARG A 72 -18.89 -20.94 24.53
CA ARG A 72 -18.28 -22.24 24.86
C ARG A 72 -18.59 -23.24 23.76
N LYS A 73 -17.60 -23.40 22.86
CA LYS A 73 -17.27 -24.54 21.99
C LYS A 73 -18.42 -25.52 21.72
N ASP A 74 -18.95 -25.52 20.50
CA ASP A 74 -19.80 -26.60 19.95
C ASP A 74 -19.00 -27.90 19.67
N PHE A 75 -17.83 -28.08 20.31
CA PHE A 75 -16.93 -29.22 20.08
C PHE A 75 -16.22 -29.64 21.37
N SER A 76 -15.92 -30.94 21.47
CA SER A 76 -15.27 -31.54 22.64
C SER A 76 -13.87 -30.97 22.88
N GLU A 77 -13.33 -31.16 24.09
CA GLU A 77 -11.92 -30.80 24.38
C GLU A 77 -10.94 -31.54 23.47
N GLU A 78 -11.24 -32.78 23.12
CA GLU A 78 -10.46 -33.58 22.18
C GLU A 78 -10.45 -32.92 20.80
N THR A 79 -11.62 -32.59 20.25
CA THR A 79 -11.72 -31.86 18.98
C THR A 79 -11.02 -30.51 19.04
N ALA A 80 -11.10 -29.81 20.17
CA ALA A 80 -10.42 -28.53 20.32
C ALA A 80 -8.89 -28.66 20.22
N ARG A 81 -8.34 -29.68 20.89
CA ARG A 81 -6.90 -29.97 20.84
C ARG A 81 -6.46 -30.36 19.43
N GLU A 82 -7.25 -31.16 18.73
CA GLU A 82 -6.98 -31.52 17.32
C GLU A 82 -6.96 -30.28 16.41
N LEU A 83 -7.94 -29.38 16.55
CA LEU A 83 -8.00 -28.15 15.75
C LEU A 83 -6.82 -27.21 16.05
N GLU A 84 -6.46 -27.06 17.33
CA GLU A 84 -5.28 -26.27 17.74
C GLU A 84 -3.99 -26.86 17.16
N GLN A 85 -3.84 -28.19 17.14
CA GLN A 85 -2.71 -28.86 16.52
C GLN A 85 -2.62 -28.57 15.01
N GLN A 86 -3.74 -28.63 14.29
CA GLN A 86 -3.77 -28.32 12.85
C GLN A 86 -3.37 -26.86 12.55
N VAL A 87 -3.77 -25.93 13.42
CA VAL A 87 -3.33 -24.53 13.32
C VAL A 87 -1.82 -24.42 13.47
N ASP A 88 -1.25 -25.08 14.48
CA ASP A 88 0.20 -25.10 14.71
C ASP A 88 0.96 -25.71 13.52
N GLU A 89 0.48 -26.83 12.96
CA GLU A 89 1.07 -27.48 11.79
C GLU A 89 1.09 -26.57 10.56
N ILE A 90 0.00 -25.83 10.31
CA ILE A 90 -0.07 -24.85 9.21
C ILE A 90 0.93 -23.71 9.42
N LEU A 91 1.02 -23.18 10.64
CA LEU A 91 1.95 -22.09 10.98
C LEU A 91 3.40 -22.56 10.86
N ALA A 92 3.74 -23.69 11.47
CA ALA A 92 5.08 -24.28 11.44
C ALA A 92 5.51 -24.63 10.01
N GLY A 93 4.62 -25.24 9.21
CA GLY A 93 4.88 -25.53 7.81
C GLY A 93 5.13 -24.27 6.98
N SER A 94 4.33 -23.22 7.19
CA SER A 94 4.47 -21.94 6.49
C SER A 94 5.76 -21.21 6.93
N TYR A 95 6.11 -21.24 8.22
CA TYR A 95 7.35 -20.67 8.74
C TYR A 95 8.58 -21.35 8.13
N LYS A 96 8.59 -22.69 8.11
CA LYS A 96 9.66 -23.47 7.47
C LYS A 96 9.77 -23.16 5.97
N GLN A 97 8.64 -23.05 5.27
CA GLN A 97 8.64 -22.64 3.87
C GLN A 97 9.26 -21.24 3.69
N THR A 98 8.95 -20.30 4.58
CA THR A 98 9.57 -18.98 4.57
C THR A 98 11.08 -19.06 4.80
N GLU A 99 11.56 -19.87 5.75
CA GLU A 99 13.00 -20.07 5.99
C GLU A 99 13.72 -20.56 4.73
N THR A 100 13.13 -21.54 4.02
CA THR A 100 13.66 -22.01 2.73
C THR A 100 13.67 -20.89 1.68
N LEU A 101 12.54 -20.21 1.46
CA LEU A 101 12.40 -19.19 0.42
C LEU A 101 13.34 -17.99 0.64
N ILE A 102 13.44 -17.50 1.88
CA ILE A 102 14.37 -16.42 2.24
C ILE A 102 15.81 -16.89 2.09
N GLY A 103 16.09 -18.15 2.42
CA GLY A 103 17.43 -18.71 2.28
C GLY A 103 17.89 -18.85 0.84
N GLU A 104 17.02 -19.34 -0.04
CA GLU A 104 17.28 -19.50 -1.49
C GLU A 104 17.45 -18.16 -2.20
N ASN A 105 16.78 -17.11 -1.71
CA ASN A 105 16.77 -15.79 -2.32
C ASN A 105 17.55 -14.74 -1.53
N TRP A 106 18.48 -15.18 -0.67
CA TRP A 106 19.16 -14.32 0.29
C TRP A 106 19.88 -13.15 -0.37
N THR A 107 20.57 -13.39 -1.50
CA THR A 107 21.27 -12.36 -2.27
C THR A 107 20.35 -11.20 -2.67
N ALA A 108 19.10 -11.49 -3.08
CA ALA A 108 18.14 -10.44 -3.43
C ALA A 108 17.66 -9.68 -2.18
N VAL A 109 17.41 -10.39 -1.08
CA VAL A 109 16.96 -9.80 0.19
C VAL A 109 18.02 -8.84 0.73
N GLU A 110 19.28 -9.27 0.75
CA GLU A 110 20.43 -8.49 1.19
C GLU A 110 20.62 -7.25 0.30
N ALA A 111 20.61 -7.41 -1.03
CA ALA A 111 20.76 -6.29 -1.96
C ALA A 111 19.67 -5.23 -1.78
N VAL A 112 18.41 -5.65 -1.61
CA VAL A 112 17.29 -4.72 -1.41
C VAL A 112 17.39 -4.01 -0.06
N ALA A 113 17.76 -4.72 1.01
CA ALA A 113 17.92 -4.14 2.34
C ALA A 113 19.04 -3.08 2.35
N GLU A 114 20.20 -3.40 1.78
CA GLU A 114 21.34 -2.48 1.67
C GLU A 114 21.02 -1.28 0.78
N ALA A 115 20.32 -1.49 -0.34
CA ALA A 115 19.87 -0.39 -1.19
C ALA A 115 18.87 0.54 -0.46
N LEU A 116 17.98 -0.01 0.38
CA LEU A 116 17.05 0.79 1.20
C LEU A 116 17.77 1.61 2.27
N LEU A 117 18.89 1.13 2.82
CA LEU A 117 19.72 1.94 3.73
C LEU A 117 20.28 3.19 3.04
N GLN A 118 20.54 3.13 1.73
CA GLN A 118 21.07 4.26 0.95
C GLN A 118 19.97 5.16 0.36
N ARG A 119 18.80 4.60 0.05
CA ARG A 119 17.76 5.29 -0.75
C ARG A 119 16.45 5.56 -0.02
N GLU A 120 16.28 5.08 1.22
CA GLU A 120 15.06 5.16 2.06
C GLU A 120 13.80 4.53 1.43
N THR A 121 13.50 4.81 0.16
CA THR A 121 12.39 4.27 -0.63
C THR A 121 12.91 3.64 -1.92
N LEU A 122 12.32 2.51 -2.31
CA LEU A 122 12.53 1.87 -3.61
C LEU A 122 11.19 1.58 -4.29
N ASP A 123 11.14 1.82 -5.60
CA ASP A 123 10.01 1.40 -6.41
C ASP A 123 9.96 -0.13 -6.53
N GLY A 124 8.75 -0.71 -6.56
CA GLY A 124 8.56 -2.15 -6.65
C GLY A 124 9.22 -2.79 -7.89
N LYS A 125 9.37 -2.05 -8.99
CA LYS A 125 10.09 -2.52 -10.19
C LYS A 125 11.58 -2.71 -9.92
N LEU A 126 12.17 -1.88 -9.07
CA LEU A 126 13.57 -2.02 -8.69
C LEU A 126 13.78 -3.24 -7.79
N VAL A 127 12.85 -3.50 -6.86
CA VAL A 127 12.86 -4.73 -6.06
C VAL A 127 12.76 -5.97 -6.96
N GLN A 128 11.86 -5.94 -7.95
CA GLN A 128 11.74 -7.03 -8.93
C GLN A 128 13.02 -7.20 -9.77
N ARG A 129 13.67 -6.09 -10.15
CA ARG A 129 14.94 -6.14 -10.88
C ARG A 129 16.05 -6.75 -10.03
N ALA A 130 16.15 -6.38 -8.74
CA ALA A 130 17.12 -6.95 -7.82
C ALA A 130 16.95 -8.47 -7.70
N TYR A 131 15.70 -8.92 -7.58
CA TYR A 131 15.37 -10.34 -7.57
C TYR A 131 15.83 -11.06 -8.86
N GLN A 132 15.54 -10.50 -10.04
CA GLN A 132 15.95 -11.10 -11.32
C GLN A 132 17.48 -11.21 -11.44
N LEU A 133 18.20 -10.14 -11.10
CA LEU A 133 19.67 -10.13 -11.14
C LEU A 133 20.27 -11.18 -10.19
N ALA A 134 19.69 -11.35 -9.01
CA ALA A 134 20.11 -12.40 -8.09
C ALA A 134 19.88 -13.81 -8.66
N GLN A 135 18.75 -14.03 -9.36
CA GLN A 135 18.49 -15.31 -10.05
C GLN A 135 19.46 -15.55 -11.21
N GLU A 136 19.96 -14.49 -11.85
CA GLU A 136 20.99 -14.54 -12.89
C GLU A 136 22.40 -14.80 -12.31
N GLY A 137 22.55 -14.86 -10.98
CA GLY A 137 23.84 -15.07 -10.30
C GLY A 137 24.71 -13.83 -10.19
N THR A 138 24.12 -12.64 -10.36
CA THR A 138 24.83 -11.36 -10.23
C THR A 138 25.32 -11.17 -8.78
N PRO A 139 26.58 -10.74 -8.55
CA PRO A 139 27.09 -10.44 -7.21
C PRO A 139 26.25 -9.38 -6.49
N VAL A 140 26.12 -9.51 -5.16
CA VAL A 140 25.25 -8.65 -4.36
C VAL A 140 25.63 -7.17 -4.47
N GLU A 141 26.93 -6.87 -4.52
CA GLU A 141 27.47 -5.51 -4.62
C GLU A 141 27.05 -4.83 -5.94
N GLU A 142 27.08 -5.56 -7.05
CA GLU A 142 26.68 -5.06 -8.37
C GLU A 142 25.16 -4.83 -8.44
N ILE A 143 24.38 -5.68 -7.78
CA ILE A 143 22.93 -5.48 -7.67
C ILE A 143 22.65 -4.19 -6.89
N ILE A 144 23.29 -4.00 -5.74
CA ILE A 144 23.10 -2.80 -4.90
C ILE A 144 23.39 -1.54 -5.72
N GLU A 145 24.56 -1.48 -6.38
CA GLU A 145 24.95 -0.34 -7.21
C GLU A 145 23.90 -0.06 -8.29
N THR A 146 23.50 -1.09 -9.05
CA THR A 146 22.50 -0.98 -10.11
C THR A 146 21.17 -0.41 -9.61
N ILE A 147 20.68 -0.91 -8.47
CA ILE A 147 19.39 -0.50 -7.90
C ILE A 147 19.45 0.92 -7.34
N VAL A 148 20.54 1.26 -6.64
CA VAL A 148 20.76 2.59 -6.08
C VAL A 148 20.80 3.61 -7.21
N GLU A 149 21.62 3.39 -8.24
CA GLU A 149 21.72 4.27 -9.40
C GLU A 149 20.39 4.47 -10.11
N ALA A 150 19.66 3.38 -10.38
CA ALA A 150 18.37 3.43 -11.03
C ALA A 150 17.33 4.22 -10.21
N SER A 151 17.34 4.07 -8.88
CA SER A 151 16.53 4.87 -7.96
C SER A 151 16.87 6.37 -8.06
N GLN A 152 18.16 6.74 -8.03
CA GLN A 152 18.54 8.15 -8.13
C GLN A 152 18.16 8.77 -9.47
N GLN A 153 18.34 8.03 -10.55
CA GLN A 153 17.96 8.49 -11.89
C GLN A 153 16.44 8.65 -12.03
N ALA A 154 15.64 7.81 -11.37
CA ALA A 154 14.19 7.95 -11.38
C ALA A 154 13.75 9.24 -10.64
N GLU A 155 14.31 9.51 -9.47
CA GLU A 155 14.02 10.73 -8.72
C GLU A 155 14.45 11.99 -9.45
N ARG A 156 15.66 12.02 -10.02
CA ARG A 156 16.14 13.17 -10.82
C ARG A 156 15.20 13.47 -11.98
N ARG A 157 14.75 12.43 -12.69
CA ARG A 157 13.78 12.58 -13.80
C ARG A 157 12.44 13.14 -13.33
N LEU A 158 11.95 12.70 -12.18
CA LEU A 158 10.71 13.21 -11.60
C LEU A 158 10.85 14.69 -11.23
N GLN A 159 11.91 15.06 -10.53
CA GLN A 159 12.20 16.45 -10.16
C GLN A 159 12.32 17.37 -11.38
N GLU A 160 13.05 16.93 -12.41
CA GLU A 160 13.16 17.67 -13.66
C GLU A 160 11.80 17.84 -14.37
N GLN A 161 10.96 16.80 -14.34
CA GLN A 161 9.62 16.87 -14.92
C GLN A 161 8.73 17.86 -14.16
N GLU A 162 8.70 17.77 -12.82
CA GLU A 162 7.93 18.68 -11.97
C GLU A 162 8.38 20.14 -12.14
N GLU A 163 9.68 20.37 -12.25
CA GLU A 163 10.22 21.71 -12.55
C GLU A 163 9.77 22.21 -13.92
N ARG A 164 9.82 21.38 -14.96
CA ARG A 164 9.37 21.74 -16.31
C ARG A 164 7.89 22.08 -16.32
N GLU A 165 7.06 21.28 -15.66
CA GLU A 165 5.62 21.50 -15.53
C GLU A 165 5.32 22.79 -14.77
N ARG A 166 6.04 23.05 -13.67
CA ARG A 166 5.91 24.29 -12.89
C ARG A 166 6.28 25.52 -13.72
N ARG A 167 7.38 25.47 -14.46
CA ARG A 167 7.82 26.57 -15.35
C ARG A 167 6.79 26.83 -16.46
N ALA A 168 6.30 25.78 -17.10
CA ALA A 168 5.26 25.89 -18.12
C ALA A 168 3.96 26.50 -17.58
N ALA A 169 3.52 26.07 -16.40
CA ALA A 169 2.33 26.62 -15.73
C ALA A 169 2.51 28.10 -15.33
N GLU A 170 3.70 28.50 -14.90
CA GLU A 170 4.00 29.91 -14.58
C GLU A 170 4.00 30.78 -15.85
N GLU A 171 4.61 30.32 -16.94
CA GLU A 171 4.58 31.02 -18.23
C GLU A 171 3.15 31.18 -18.77
N GLU A 172 2.34 30.13 -18.67
CA GLU A 172 0.94 30.17 -19.10
C GLU A 172 0.13 31.19 -18.27
N ARG A 173 0.32 31.22 -16.95
CA ARG A 173 -0.30 32.22 -16.06
C ARG A 173 0.12 33.64 -16.43
N LYS A 174 1.41 33.88 -16.71
CA LYS A 174 1.92 35.19 -17.14
C LYS A 174 1.31 35.63 -18.48
N ARG A 175 1.20 34.72 -19.46
CA ARG A 175 0.56 35.01 -20.76
C ARG A 175 -0.91 35.40 -20.59
N LYS A 176 -1.68 34.61 -19.82
CA LYS A 176 -3.10 34.90 -19.53
C LYS A 176 -3.29 36.25 -18.83
N SER A 177 -2.42 36.60 -17.88
CA SER A 177 -2.46 37.91 -17.21
C SER A 177 -2.13 39.08 -18.15
N ALA A 178 -1.16 38.89 -19.06
CA ALA A 178 -0.78 39.91 -20.04
C ALA A 178 -1.86 40.14 -21.11
N GLU A 179 -2.63 39.11 -21.49
CA GLU A 179 -3.77 39.22 -22.40
C GLU A 179 -4.97 39.91 -21.73
N ALA A 180 -5.28 39.57 -20.47
CA ALA A 180 -6.35 40.22 -19.71
C ALA A 180 -6.10 41.73 -19.50
N GLY A 181 -4.84 42.14 -19.32
CA GLY A 181 -4.46 43.56 -19.20
C GLY A 181 -4.61 44.38 -20.49
N ARG A 182 -4.70 43.75 -21.67
CA ARG A 182 -4.87 44.45 -22.96
C ARG A 182 -6.34 44.65 -23.38
N GLY A 183 -7.30 44.01 -22.70
CA GLY A 183 -8.73 44.09 -23.01
C GLY A 183 -9.51 45.21 -22.31
N GLY A 184 -8.88 45.99 -21.42
CA GLY A 184 -9.54 46.99 -20.56
C GLY A 184 -9.25 48.45 -20.94
N GLY A 185 -9.43 48.82 -22.21
CA GLY A 185 -9.16 50.17 -22.71
C GLY A 185 -10.14 50.63 -23.77
N VAL A 186 -11.45 50.54 -23.51
CA VAL A 186 -12.45 51.33 -24.25
C VAL A 186 -12.98 52.39 -23.30
N THR A 187 -12.41 53.59 -23.37
CA THR A 187 -12.95 54.78 -22.73
C THR A 187 -14.27 55.11 -23.42
N VAL A 188 -15.40 54.74 -22.82
CA VAL A 188 -16.72 55.19 -23.30
C VAL A 188 -16.89 56.62 -22.80
N GLU A 189 -16.77 57.60 -23.69
CA GLU A 189 -17.15 58.98 -23.39
C GLU A 189 -18.64 59.05 -23.03
N PRO A 190 -19.04 59.79 -21.97
CA PRO A 190 -20.44 59.94 -21.62
C PRO A 190 -21.11 60.92 -22.59
N GLN A 191 -21.99 60.42 -23.45
CA GLN A 191 -22.88 61.27 -24.25
C GLN A 191 -23.91 61.95 -23.35
N VAL A 192 -23.79 63.28 -23.25
CA VAL A 192 -24.76 64.15 -22.58
C VAL A 192 -26.09 64.11 -23.35
N ARG A 193 -27.10 63.49 -22.74
CA ARG A 193 -28.47 63.42 -23.27
C ARG A 193 -29.11 64.82 -23.12
N GLN A 194 -29.35 65.52 -24.22
CA GLN A 194 -30.16 66.73 -24.22
C GLN A 194 -31.64 66.34 -24.06
N GLU A 195 -32.24 66.71 -22.93
CA GLU A 195 -33.69 66.61 -22.73
C GLU A 195 -34.40 67.68 -23.57
N GLN A 196 -35.26 67.26 -24.49
CA GLN A 196 -36.21 68.17 -25.15
C GLN A 196 -37.44 68.36 -24.23
N PRO A 197 -37.96 69.60 -24.08
CA PRO A 197 -39.12 69.84 -23.24
C PRO A 197 -40.41 69.30 -23.88
N ARG A 198 -41.27 68.66 -23.07
CA ARG A 198 -42.57 68.12 -23.49
C ARG A 198 -43.54 69.25 -23.85
N PRO A 199 -44.29 69.17 -24.97
CA PRO A 199 -45.35 70.13 -25.26
C PRO A 199 -46.57 69.90 -24.36
N ALA A 200 -47.19 71.01 -23.97
CA ALA A 200 -48.32 71.09 -23.05
C ALA A 200 -49.61 70.49 -23.64
N ARG A 201 -50.46 69.95 -22.75
CA ARG A 201 -51.80 69.42 -23.03
C ARG A 201 -52.72 70.52 -23.56
N GLU A 202 -53.51 70.18 -24.58
CA GLU A 202 -54.78 70.87 -24.88
C GLU A 202 -55.98 70.02 -24.43
N PRO A 203 -57.13 70.64 -24.08
CA PRO A 203 -58.26 69.98 -23.45
C PRO A 203 -59.41 69.65 -24.42
N GLY A 204 -59.96 68.45 -24.29
CA GLY A 204 -61.41 68.19 -24.36
C GLY A 204 -62.11 68.09 -25.72
N ALA A 205 -62.58 66.88 -26.04
CA ALA A 205 -63.97 66.55 -26.37
C ALA A 205 -64.19 65.04 -26.22
#